data_AF-A0A7J9FKX8-F1
#
_entry.id   AF-A0A7J9FKX8-F1
#
_cell.length_a   1.000
_cell.length_b   1.000
_cell.length_c   1.000
_cell.angle_alpha   90.00
_cell.angle_beta   90.00
_cell.angle_gamma   90.00
#
_symmetry.space_group_name_H-M   'P 1'
#
loop_
_entity.id
_entity.type
_entity.pdbx_description
1 polymer ?
#
loop_
_entity_poly.entity_id
_entity_poly.type
_entity_poly.pdbx_seq_one_letter_code
_entity_poly.pdbx_strand_id
1 'polypeptide(L)'
;RLQLLKDDQWIDVPPLKHSILINLGDQLEVITNGKYKSVMHRVLAQTDGTRMSIASFYNLGSDDVIYPTPALVDKEVEKPIAHPKFMFEDYMKVYPALKFEDKEPRFEAMKIMDSTISFGLVTIV
;
A
#
# COMPACT_ATOMS: atom_id res chain seq x y z
N ARG A 1 -14.33 -12.85 11.69
CA ARG A 1 -13.86 -11.65 12.42
C ARG A 1 -12.76 -10.96 11.63
N LEU A 2 -12.74 -9.63 11.57
CA LEU A 2 -11.65 -8.86 10.95
C LEU A 2 -10.54 -8.64 11.97
N GLN A 3 -9.30 -8.87 11.56
CA GLN A 3 -8.10 -8.65 12.36
C GLN A 3 -7.08 -7.80 11.59
N LEU A 4 -6.30 -7.00 12.30
CA LEU A 4 -5.11 -6.32 11.79
C LEU A 4 -3.86 -6.82 12.51
N LEU A 5 -2.72 -6.82 11.83
CA LEU A 5 -1.43 -7.18 12.41
C LEU A 5 -0.76 -5.93 12.97
N LYS A 6 -0.43 -5.94 14.26
CA LYS A 6 0.31 -4.87 14.91
C LYS A 6 1.25 -5.48 15.94
N ASP A 7 2.51 -5.06 15.92
CA ASP A 7 3.55 -5.55 16.84
C ASP A 7 3.61 -7.10 16.86
N ASP A 8 3.56 -7.70 15.66
CA ASP A 8 3.51 -9.15 15.41
C ASP A 8 2.33 -9.89 16.05
N GLN A 9 1.29 -9.16 16.45
CA GLN A 9 0.07 -9.70 17.04
C GLN A 9 -1.15 -9.38 16.19
N TRP A 10 -2.02 -10.39 16.03
CA TRP A 10 -3.32 -10.21 15.40
C TRP A 10 -4.30 -9.62 16.40
N ILE A 11 -4.76 -8.40 16.13
CA ILE A 11 -5.70 -7.65 16.95
C ILE A 11 -7.07 -7.66 16.28
N ASP A 12 -8.10 -8.10 17.00
CA ASP A 12 -9.49 -8.04 16.54
C ASP A 12 -9.92 -6.58 16.38
N VAL A 13 -10.57 -6.27 15.26
CA VAL A 13 -11.26 -4.99 15.07
C VAL A 13 -12.70 -5.14 15.58
N PRO A 14 -13.06 -4.51 16.72
CA PRO A 14 -14.36 -4.71 17.32
C PRO A 14 -15.47 -4.11 16.42
N PRO A 15 -16.57 -4.82 16.19
CA PRO A 15 -17.71 -4.25 15.48
C PRO A 15 -18.37 -3.18 16.35
N LEU A 16 -18.46 -1.96 15.83
CA LEU A 16 -19.14 -0.85 16.49
C LEU A 16 -20.34 -0.41 15.65
N LYS A 17 -21.53 -0.33 16.27
CA LYS A 17 -22.76 0.08 15.58
C LYS A 17 -22.62 1.50 15.04
N HIS A 18 -23.12 1.72 13.81
CA HIS A 18 -23.10 3.01 13.12
C HIS A 18 -21.70 3.63 12.98
N SER A 19 -20.67 2.78 12.89
CA SER A 19 -19.30 3.21 12.69
C SER A 19 -18.78 2.83 11.30
N ILE A 20 -17.72 3.50 10.88
CA ILE A 20 -16.95 3.17 9.68
C ILE A 20 -15.52 2.88 10.13
N LEU A 21 -15.00 1.74 9.70
CA LEU A 21 -13.58 1.43 9.82
C LEU A 21 -12.84 2.04 8.63
N ILE A 22 -11.80 2.82 8.90
CA ILE A 22 -10.92 3.38 7.87
C ILE A 22 -9.55 2.71 8.00
N ASN A 23 -9.03 2.20 6.88
CA ASN A 23 -7.66 1.74 6.75
C ASN A 23 -6.99 2.41 5.55
N LEU A 24 -5.67 2.54 5.60
CA LEU A 24 -4.87 3.16 4.54
C LEU A 24 -4.23 2.07 3.69
N GLY A 25 -4.16 2.28 2.38
CA GLY A 25 -3.54 1.36 1.42
C GLY A 25 -2.09 1.75 1.08
N ASP A 26 -1.43 0.88 0.31
CA ASP A 26 -0.02 0.98 -0.05
C ASP A 26 0.35 2.33 -0.70
N GLN A 27 -0.58 2.95 -1.45
CA GLN A 27 -0.32 4.23 -2.12
C GLN A 27 -0.11 5.39 -1.13
N LEU A 28 -0.87 5.43 -0.04
CA LEU A 28 -0.66 6.43 1.01
C LEU A 28 0.64 6.20 1.78
N GLU A 29 1.09 4.94 1.90
CA GLU A 29 2.41 4.63 2.46
C GLU A 29 3.52 5.22 1.59
N VAL A 30 3.45 5.06 0.27
CA VAL A 30 4.41 5.67 -0.66
C VAL A 30 4.36 7.21 -0.58
N ILE A 31 3.18 7.81 -0.69
CA ILE A 31 3.01 9.27 -0.69
C ILE A 31 3.58 9.91 0.59
N THR A 32 3.42 9.24 1.73
CA THR A 32 3.88 9.74 3.03
C THR A 32 5.31 9.29 3.39
N ASN A 33 6.04 8.70 2.43
CA ASN A 33 7.37 8.13 2.63
C ASN A 33 7.46 7.19 3.85
N GLY A 34 6.46 6.32 4.01
CA GLY A 34 6.39 5.33 5.08
C GLY A 34 5.92 5.85 6.44
N LYS A 35 5.56 7.14 6.56
CA LYS A 35 5.02 7.70 7.80
C LYS A 35 3.69 7.05 8.20
N TYR A 36 2.82 6.78 7.24
CA TYR A 36 1.60 6.02 7.43
C TYR A 36 1.66 4.70 6.69
N LYS A 37 1.79 3.59 7.43
CA LYS A 37 1.93 2.26 6.83
C LYS A 37 0.57 1.63 6.52
N SER A 38 0.51 0.97 5.38
CA SER A 38 -0.54 0.00 5.01
C SER A 38 -0.34 -1.28 5.81
N VAL A 39 -1.36 -1.66 6.58
CA VAL A 39 -1.28 -2.72 7.59
C VAL A 39 -1.91 -4.01 7.07
N MET A 40 -1.22 -5.14 7.32
CA MET A 40 -1.74 -6.47 7.05
C MET A 40 -3.03 -6.70 7.84
N HIS A 41 -4.06 -7.20 7.17
CA HIS A 41 -5.34 -7.50 7.77
C HIS A 41 -5.92 -8.78 7.18
N ARG A 42 -6.71 -9.51 7.96
CA ARG A 42 -7.34 -10.76 7.54
C ARG A 42 -8.74 -10.90 8.10
N VAL A 43 -9.55 -11.74 7.46
CA VAL A 43 -10.87 -12.12 7.98
C VAL A 43 -10.86 -13.61 8.30
N LEU A 44 -11.11 -13.95 9.56
CA LEU A 44 -11.30 -15.32 10.01
C LEU A 44 -12.76 -15.74 9.82
N ALA A 45 -13.00 -16.91 9.23
CA ALA A 45 -14.32 -17.54 9.24
C ALA A 45 -14.70 -17.97 10.66
N GLN A 46 -16.01 -18.03 10.93
CA GLN A 46 -16.55 -18.55 12.18
C GLN A 46 -17.55 -19.65 11.89
N THR A 47 -17.65 -20.61 12.80
CA THR A 47 -18.65 -21.69 12.74
C THR A 47 -20.04 -21.21 13.17
N ASP A 48 -20.10 -20.10 13.90
CA ASP A 48 -21.31 -19.49 14.43
C ASP A 48 -21.51 -18.05 13.92
N GLY A 49 -22.61 -17.83 13.20
CA GLY A 49 -23.04 -16.51 12.74
C GLY A 49 -22.47 -16.06 11.39
N THR A 50 -23.03 -14.97 10.88
CA THR A 50 -22.72 -14.39 9.57
C THR A 50 -22.21 -12.96 9.75
N ARG A 51 -21.04 -12.65 9.16
CA ARG A 51 -20.52 -11.28 9.09
C ARG A 51 -20.84 -10.68 7.72
N MET A 52 -21.58 -9.58 7.70
CA MET A 52 -21.72 -8.73 6.52
C MET A 52 -20.57 -7.72 6.43
N SER A 53 -20.11 -7.43 5.22
CA SER A 53 -19.06 -6.44 4.95
C SER A 53 -19.37 -5.70 3.67
N ILE A 54 -19.35 -4.37 3.73
CA ILE A 54 -19.36 -3.51 2.56
C ILE A 54 -18.07 -2.71 2.63
N ALA A 55 -17.17 -2.94 1.67
CA ALA A 55 -15.88 -2.27 1.61
C ALA A 55 -15.83 -1.41 0.34
N SER A 56 -15.56 -0.13 0.51
CA SER A 56 -15.36 0.82 -0.57
C SER A 56 -13.91 1.24 -0.60
N PHE A 57 -13.32 1.27 -1.79
CA PHE A 57 -11.93 1.66 -2.00
C PHE A 57 -11.91 2.95 -2.81
N TYR A 58 -11.35 4.01 -2.22
CA TYR A 58 -11.06 5.25 -2.94
C TYR A 58 -9.63 5.17 -3.46
N ASN A 59 -9.48 4.78 -4.72
CA ASN A 59 -8.19 4.62 -5.38
C ASN A 59 -7.89 5.80 -6.31
N LEU A 60 -6.63 5.87 -6.73
CA LEU A 60 -6.14 6.83 -7.71
C LEU A 60 -6.62 6.49 -9.12
N GLY A 61 -6.55 7.47 -10.02
CA GLY A 61 -6.70 7.27 -11.46
C GLY A 61 -5.58 6.38 -12.01
N SER A 62 -5.84 5.66 -13.10
CA SER A 62 -4.85 4.74 -13.69
C SER A 62 -3.56 5.45 -14.11
N ASP A 63 -3.69 6.68 -14.62
CA ASP A 63 -2.61 7.53 -15.11
C ASP A 63 -1.95 8.39 -14.02
N ASP A 64 -2.42 8.31 -12.77
CA ASP A 64 -1.82 9.04 -11.67
C ASP A 64 -0.42 8.51 -11.35
N VAL A 65 0.52 9.44 -11.20
CA VAL A 65 1.91 9.16 -10.81
C VAL A 65 2.06 9.29 -9.30
N ILE A 66 2.55 8.23 -8.67
CA ILE A 66 2.68 8.07 -7.23
C ILE A 66 4.15 8.20 -6.86
N TYR A 67 4.44 9.04 -5.87
CA TYR A 67 5.78 9.23 -5.34
C TYR A 67 5.73 9.87 -3.93
N PRO A 68 6.80 9.72 -3.12
CA PRO A 68 6.92 10.41 -1.84
C PRO A 68 6.79 11.93 -2.00
N THR A 69 5.82 12.53 -1.32
CA THR A 69 5.56 13.98 -1.40
C THR A 69 6.68 14.75 -0.68
N PRO A 70 7.42 15.67 -1.35
CA PRO A 70 8.56 16.36 -0.76
C PRO A 70 8.25 17.15 0.53
N ALA A 71 7.01 17.63 0.67
CA ALA A 71 6.55 18.34 1.87
C ALA A 71 6.33 17.40 3.08
N LEU A 72 6.15 16.09 2.85
CA LEU A 72 5.90 15.08 3.88
C LEU A 72 7.14 14.25 4.20
N VAL A 73 8.21 14.38 3.41
CA VAL A 73 9.52 13.81 3.75
C VAL A 73 10.11 14.65 4.89
N ASP A 74 10.25 14.03 6.06
CA ASP A 74 10.85 14.67 7.24
C ASP A 74 12.23 15.22 6.85
N LYS A 75 12.40 16.55 6.88
CA LYS A 75 13.68 17.20 6.54
C LYS A 75 14.68 17.18 7.70
N GLU A 76 14.19 16.92 8.91
CA GLU A 76 14.99 16.93 10.15
C GLU A 76 15.70 15.59 10.41
N VAL A 77 15.20 14.51 9.83
CA VAL A 77 15.84 13.21 9.83
C VAL A 77 16.29 12.98 8.40
N GLU A 78 17.58 12.72 8.14
CA GLU A 78 18.05 12.29 6.81
C GLU A 78 17.48 10.90 6.46
N LYS A 79 16.16 10.79 6.35
CA LYS A 79 15.51 9.57 5.90
C LYS A 79 15.64 9.54 4.39
N PRO A 80 16.36 8.55 3.83
CA PRO A 80 16.39 8.39 2.38
C PRO A 80 14.97 8.17 1.86
N ILE A 81 14.74 8.56 0.61
CA ILE A 81 13.50 8.26 -0.11
C ILE A 81 13.38 6.73 -0.17
N ALA A 82 12.40 6.18 0.54
CA ALA A 82 12.28 4.73 0.74
C ALA A 82 11.49 4.04 -0.38
N HIS A 83 10.65 4.80 -1.09
CA HIS A 83 9.72 4.29 -2.08
C HIS A 83 9.97 4.88 -3.49
N PRO A 84 9.78 4.08 -4.56
CA PRO A 84 9.97 4.52 -5.94
C PRO A 84 8.88 5.50 -6.40
N LYS A 85 9.14 6.12 -7.56
CA LYS A 85 8.13 6.81 -8.36
C LYS A 85 7.56 5.84 -9.40
N PHE A 86 6.24 5.76 -9.54
CA PHE A 86 5.60 4.84 -10.52
C PHE A 86 4.17 5.29 -10.87
N MET A 87 3.62 4.78 -11.96
CA MET A 87 2.20 4.97 -12.31
C MET A 87 1.32 3.98 -11.54
N PHE A 88 0.13 4.42 -11.11
CA PHE A 88 -0.80 3.57 -10.37
C PHE A 88 -1.18 2.31 -11.15
N GLU A 89 -1.41 2.42 -12.46
CA GLU A 89 -1.75 1.27 -13.30
C GLU A 89 -0.67 0.18 -13.27
N ASP A 90 0.60 0.54 -13.29
CA ASP A 90 1.70 -0.43 -13.30
C ASP A 90 1.81 -1.18 -11.97
N TYR A 91 1.56 -0.48 -10.86
CA TYR A 91 1.41 -1.14 -9.56
C TYR A 91 0.26 -2.15 -9.56
N MET A 92 -0.88 -1.77 -10.16
CA MET A 92 -2.06 -2.61 -10.23
C MET A 92 -1.90 -3.80 -11.19
N LYS A 93 -0.94 -3.78 -12.12
CA LYS A 93 -0.57 -4.96 -12.93
C LYS A 93 0.16 -6.03 -12.10
N VAL A 94 0.97 -5.61 -11.13
CA VAL A 94 1.75 -6.52 -10.26
C VAL A 94 0.94 -6.97 -9.04
N TYR A 95 0.09 -6.10 -8.50
CA TYR A 95 -0.62 -6.34 -7.24
C TYR A 95 -1.42 -7.66 -7.18
N PRO A 96 -2.22 -8.07 -8.20
CA PRO A 96 -3.00 -9.30 -8.13
C PRO A 96 -2.15 -10.56 -7.94
N ALA A 97 -0.95 -10.60 -8.55
CA ALA A 97 -0.03 -11.73 -8.47
C ALA A 97 0.64 -11.85 -7.10
N LEU A 98 0.83 -10.73 -6.40
CA LEU A 98 1.54 -10.65 -5.12
C LEU A 98 0.63 -10.23 -3.95
N LYS A 99 -0.69 -10.31 -4.13
CA LYS A 99 -1.68 -9.77 -3.18
C LYS A 99 -1.59 -10.38 -1.79
N PHE A 100 -1.27 -11.67 -1.72
CA PHE A 100 -1.24 -12.44 -0.48
C PHE A 100 0.19 -12.74 0.00
N GLU A 101 1.19 -12.28 -0.75
CA GLU A 101 2.60 -12.33 -0.37
C GLU A 101 2.97 -11.10 0.46
N ASP A 102 4.20 -11.08 0.96
CA ASP A 102 4.79 -9.90 1.58
C ASP A 102 4.68 -8.66 0.67
N LYS A 103 4.64 -7.50 1.29
CA LYS A 103 4.36 -6.22 0.63
C LYS A 103 5.55 -5.69 -0.15
N GLU A 104 6.72 -5.84 0.45
CA GLU A 104 8.00 -5.31 0.02
C GLU A 104 8.33 -5.68 -1.44
N PRO A 105 8.15 -6.93 -1.90
CA PRO A 105 8.34 -7.30 -3.30
C PRO A 105 7.58 -6.44 -4.32
N ARG A 106 6.40 -5.91 -3.97
CA ARG A 106 5.62 -5.04 -4.87
C ARG A 106 6.31 -3.69 -5.06
N PHE A 107 6.87 -3.11 -4.00
CA PHE A 107 7.63 -1.86 -4.10
C PHE A 107 8.97 -2.06 -4.81
N GLU A 108 9.63 -3.20 -4.60
CA GLU A 108 10.87 -3.53 -5.32
C GLU A 108 10.62 -3.70 -6.83
N ALA A 109 9.52 -4.34 -7.23
CA ALA A 109 9.13 -4.44 -8.64
C ALA A 109 9.00 -3.06 -9.31
N MET A 110 8.43 -2.08 -8.59
CA MET A 110 8.30 -0.70 -9.10
C MET A 110 9.65 0.01 -9.21
N LYS A 111 10.60 -0.23 -8.29
CA LYS A 111 11.98 0.31 -8.40
C LYS A 111 12.69 -0.21 -9.65
N ILE A 112 12.54 -1.50 -9.94
CA ILE A 112 13.16 -2.11 -11.13
C ILE A 112 12.57 -1.51 -12.41
N MET A 113 11.24 -1.32 -12.48
CA MET A 113 10.59 -0.68 -13.63
C MET A 113 11.06 0.76 -13.85
N ASP A 114 11.14 1.58 -12.79
CA ASP A 114 11.62 2.96 -12.86
C ASP A 114 13.06 3.03 -13.39
N SER A 115 13.94 2.16 -12.87
CA SER A 115 15.33 2.07 -13.35
C SER A 115 15.41 1.65 -14.83
N THR A 116 14.60 0.70 -15.27
CA THR A 116 14.59 0.22 -16.67
C THR A 116 14.17 1.33 -17.64
N ILE A 117 13.17 2.14 -17.26
CA ILE A 117 12.73 3.30 -18.04
C ILE A 117 13.85 4.35 -18.10
N SER A 118 14.50 4.63 -16.96
CA SER A 118 15.60 5.58 -16.90
C SER A 118 16.81 5.16 -17.75
N PHE A 119 17.17 3.87 -17.78
CA PHE A 119 18.27 3.38 -18.62
C PHE A 119 17.89 3.27 -20.11
N GLY A 120 16.64 2.93 -20.43
CA GLY A 120 16.14 2.89 -21.80
C GLY A 120 16.19 4.25 -22.50
N LEU A 121 15.91 5.34 -21.76
CA LEU A 121 16.03 6.72 -22.26
C LEU A 121 17.48 7.17 -22.49
N VAL A 122 18.45 6.62 -21.75
CA VAL A 122 19.87 6.96 -21.88
C VAL A 122 20.54 6.25 -23.07
N THR A 123 19.94 5.18 -23.61
CA THR A 123 20.53 4.39 -24.71
C THR A 123 20.08 4.86 -26.10
N ILE A 124 19.35 5.97 -26.21
CA ILE A 124 19.00 6.61 -27.49
C ILE A 124 19.63 8.01 -27.53
N VAL A 125 20.95 8.06 -27.77
CA VAL A 125 21.70 9.22 -28.30
C VAL A 125 22.95 8.72 -29.01
#